data_AF-A0A3P3YXA0-F1
#
_entry.id   AF-A0A3P3YXA0-F1
#
_cell.length_a   1.000
_cell.length_b   1.000
_cell.length_c   1.000
_cell.angle_alpha   90.00
_cell.angle_beta   90.00
_cell.angle_gamma   90.00
#
_symmetry.space_group_name_H-M   'P 1'
#
loop_
_entity.id
_entity.type
_entity.pdbx_description
1 polymer ?
#
loop_
_entity_poly.entity_id
_entity_poly.type
_entity_poly.pdbx_seq_one_letter_code
_entity_poly.pdbx_strand_id
1 'polypeptide(L)'
;MSMTVPSSLSSASVPPSSCPKAAYCLQQAQAAKTAGNAALQAGNPRGASFQYKKVYLHLAEYLPCDVVQSASPVALGYANGGGSDADGNGGLVQMLQEEQRRKQPKKAAAVSGNESPSTTTATASAEAALLELQAQVTQLYATTLNNLVLANMKLGRYQEGVKCATAVLEQPTLRAALDAGAQSRASAHFSDTPAGKALLRRATCYVKLSDWALAEADICTLKAAAAAASGGGAAHPAGGSDALDAAVLQLTHAVEQGRQAEVAKEKRMMRRMFA
;
A
#
# COMPACT_ATOMS: atom_id res chain seq x y z
N MET A 1 -65.63 3.36 22.56
CA MET A 1 -64.61 4.33 22.08
C MET A 1 -63.48 3.52 21.46
N SER A 2 -63.42 3.51 20.13
CA SER A 2 -62.43 2.77 19.35
C SER A 2 -61.05 3.41 19.47
N MET A 3 -60.03 2.62 19.75
CA MET A 3 -58.62 3.01 19.64
C MET A 3 -57.96 2.08 18.62
N THR A 4 -57.76 2.62 17.42
CA THR A 4 -57.06 2.02 16.29
C THR A 4 -55.55 2.05 16.54
N VAL A 5 -54.89 0.92 16.36
CA VAL A 5 -53.42 0.79 16.37
C VAL A 5 -52.94 0.87 14.92
N PRO A 6 -52.01 1.77 14.54
CA PRO A 6 -51.33 1.66 13.27
C PRO A 6 -50.02 0.89 13.42
N SER A 7 -49.97 -0.27 12.79
CA SER A 7 -48.75 -1.03 12.50
C SER A 7 -47.85 -0.25 11.54
N SER A 8 -46.69 0.21 12.00
CA SER A 8 -45.63 0.71 11.12
C SER A 8 -44.63 -0.41 10.83
N LEU A 9 -44.85 -1.11 9.72
CA LEU A 9 -43.83 -1.97 9.09
C LEU A 9 -42.69 -1.06 8.64
N SER A 10 -41.54 -1.17 9.32
CA SER A 10 -40.32 -0.48 8.94
C SER A 10 -39.82 -1.05 7.62
N SER A 11 -39.87 -0.18 6.60
CA SER A 11 -39.51 -0.43 5.22
C SER A 11 -38.07 -0.92 5.11
N ALA A 12 -37.89 -2.20 4.77
CA ALA A 12 -36.61 -2.74 4.33
C ALA A 12 -36.24 -2.05 3.01
N SER A 13 -35.32 -1.09 3.09
CA SER A 13 -34.72 -0.42 1.94
C SER A 13 -33.98 -1.45 1.07
N VAL A 14 -34.54 -1.71 -0.10
CA VAL A 14 -33.88 -2.38 -1.22
C VAL A 14 -32.57 -1.63 -1.54
N PRO A 15 -31.43 -2.31 -1.79
CA PRO A 15 -30.20 -1.62 -2.13
C PRO A 15 -30.30 -1.03 -3.55
N PRO A 16 -30.02 0.28 -3.74
CA PRO A 16 -29.95 0.85 -5.07
C PRO A 16 -28.67 0.40 -5.77
N SER A 17 -28.68 0.58 -7.09
CA SER A 17 -27.63 0.30 -8.08
C SER A 17 -26.19 0.55 -7.58
N SER A 18 -25.22 -0.16 -8.15
CA SER A 18 -23.81 -0.26 -7.71
C SER A 18 -23.04 1.06 -7.50
N CYS A 19 -23.52 2.20 -8.01
CA CYS A 19 -22.81 3.48 -7.99
C CYS A 19 -22.77 4.15 -6.58
N PRO A 20 -23.89 4.30 -5.84
CA PRO A 20 -23.87 4.79 -4.46
C PRO A 20 -23.06 3.93 -3.47
N LYS A 21 -23.02 2.60 -3.64
CA LYS A 21 -22.23 1.72 -2.77
C LYS A 21 -20.73 1.96 -2.95
N ALA A 22 -20.27 2.07 -4.19
CA ALA A 22 -18.85 2.28 -4.48
C ALA A 22 -18.35 3.63 -3.96
N ALA A 23 -19.12 4.70 -4.17
CA ALA A 23 -18.79 6.03 -3.64
C ALA A 23 -18.71 6.03 -2.11
N TYR A 24 -19.66 5.37 -1.42
CA TYR A 24 -19.62 5.22 0.02
C TYR A 24 -18.39 4.44 0.50
N CYS A 25 -18.05 3.33 -0.15
CA CYS A 25 -16.85 2.56 0.19
C CYS A 25 -15.57 3.37 0.00
N LEU A 26 -15.47 4.15 -1.08
CA LEU A 26 -14.33 5.03 -1.33
C LEU A 26 -14.23 6.13 -0.25
N GLN A 27 -15.35 6.73 0.13
CA GLN A 27 -15.39 7.72 1.21
C GLN A 27 -14.92 7.13 2.55
N GLN A 28 -15.39 5.92 2.90
CA GLN A 28 -14.97 5.24 4.13
C GLN A 28 -13.49 4.85 4.09
N ALA A 29 -13.00 4.38 2.96
CA ALA A 29 -11.59 4.09 2.75
C ALA A 29 -10.73 5.36 2.93
N GLN A 30 -11.17 6.51 2.41
CA GLN A 30 -10.48 7.78 2.57
C GLN A 30 -10.48 8.25 4.04
N ALA A 31 -11.60 8.08 4.74
CA ALA A 31 -11.71 8.37 6.17
C ALA A 31 -10.76 7.49 6.98
N ALA A 32 -10.72 6.19 6.70
CA ALA A 32 -9.80 5.26 7.35
C ALA A 32 -8.33 5.61 7.10
N LYS A 33 -7.94 5.95 5.86
CA LYS A 33 -6.60 6.44 5.55
C LYS A 33 -6.26 7.70 6.36
N THR A 34 -7.19 8.66 6.43
CA THR A 34 -7.00 9.91 7.17
C THR A 34 -6.83 9.67 8.67
N ALA A 35 -7.65 8.80 9.25
CA ALA A 35 -7.52 8.36 10.64
C ALA A 35 -6.19 7.63 10.89
N GLY A 36 -5.73 6.82 9.93
CA GLY A 36 -4.42 6.17 10.00
C GLY A 36 -3.26 7.17 9.99
N ASN A 37 -3.32 8.19 9.14
CA ASN A 37 -2.34 9.28 9.12
C ASN A 37 -2.32 10.03 10.45
N ALA A 38 -3.48 10.38 10.99
CA ALA A 38 -3.61 11.06 12.28
C ALA A 38 -3.03 10.21 13.43
N ALA A 39 -3.34 8.91 13.47
CA ALA A 39 -2.78 7.99 14.46
C ALA A 39 -1.24 7.88 14.34
N LEU A 40 -0.70 7.89 13.12
CA LEU A 40 0.74 7.83 12.90
C LEU A 40 1.46 9.10 13.34
N GLN A 41 0.83 10.26 13.16
CA GLN A 41 1.30 11.56 13.66
C GLN A 41 1.24 11.64 15.17
N ALA A 42 0.20 11.09 15.79
CA ALA A 42 0.04 11.00 17.24
C ALA A 42 0.96 9.96 17.92
N GLY A 43 1.90 9.35 17.19
CA GLY A 43 2.81 8.35 17.76
C GLY A 43 2.16 6.99 18.06
N ASN A 44 0.99 6.68 17.48
CA ASN A 44 0.29 5.41 17.64
C ASN A 44 0.39 4.56 16.35
N PRO A 45 1.53 3.89 16.08
CA PRO A 45 1.72 3.12 14.86
C PRO A 45 0.85 1.86 14.80
N ARG A 46 0.42 1.30 15.95
CA ARG A 46 -0.52 0.16 15.99
C ARG A 46 -1.91 0.59 15.50
N GLY A 47 -2.41 1.72 16.00
CA GLY A 47 -3.66 2.32 15.54
C GLY A 47 -3.60 2.71 14.06
N ALA A 48 -2.47 3.27 13.60
CA ALA A 48 -2.26 3.58 12.20
C ALA A 48 -2.33 2.33 11.30
N SER A 49 -1.59 1.28 11.66
CA SER A 49 -1.59 0.00 10.93
C SER A 49 -3.00 -0.59 10.82
N PHE A 50 -3.77 -0.55 11.91
CA PHE A 50 -5.15 -1.02 11.92
C PHE A 50 -6.05 -0.23 10.95
N GLN A 51 -5.99 1.11 10.99
CA GLN A 51 -6.78 1.96 10.09
C GLN A 51 -6.39 1.79 8.62
N TYR A 52 -5.10 1.66 8.32
CA TYR A 52 -4.65 1.38 6.94
C TYR A 52 -5.13 0.03 6.43
N LYS A 53 -5.19 -1.00 7.28
CA LYS A 53 -5.75 -2.30 6.90
C LYS A 53 -7.26 -2.23 6.62
N LYS A 54 -8.02 -1.36 7.32
CA LYS A 54 -9.44 -1.13 7.01
C LYS A 54 -9.68 -0.56 5.62
N VAL A 55 -8.74 0.21 5.07
CA VAL A 55 -8.83 0.69 3.68
C VAL A 55 -9.01 -0.48 2.72
N TYR A 56 -8.22 -1.55 2.88
CA TYR A 56 -8.41 -2.75 2.05
C TYR A 56 -9.82 -3.35 2.20
N LEU A 57 -10.34 -3.43 3.43
CA LEU A 57 -11.68 -4.00 3.67
C LEU A 57 -12.81 -3.21 2.98
N HIS A 58 -12.63 -1.91 2.76
CA HIS A 58 -13.59 -1.10 2.02
C HIS A 58 -13.41 -1.21 0.50
N LEU A 59 -12.17 -1.42 0.05
CA LEU A 59 -11.81 -1.37 -1.37
C LEU A 59 -11.71 -2.74 -2.05
N ALA A 60 -11.69 -3.85 -1.29
CA ALA A 60 -11.39 -5.19 -1.81
C ALA A 60 -12.27 -5.62 -3.00
N GLU A 61 -13.56 -5.26 -3.00
CA GLU A 61 -14.50 -5.58 -4.09
C GLU A 61 -14.28 -4.74 -5.36
N TYR A 62 -13.53 -3.65 -5.26
CA TYR A 62 -13.33 -2.66 -6.33
C TYR A 62 -11.90 -2.62 -6.85
N LEU A 63 -10.98 -3.36 -6.22
CA LEU A 63 -9.60 -3.47 -6.69
C LEU A 63 -9.52 -4.34 -7.94
N PRO A 64 -8.64 -3.99 -8.89
CA PRO A 64 -8.32 -4.87 -10.02
C PRO A 64 -7.95 -6.29 -9.57
N CYS A 65 -8.36 -7.31 -10.32
CA CYS A 65 -8.16 -8.71 -9.94
C CYS A 65 -6.68 -9.06 -9.71
N ASP A 66 -5.78 -8.52 -10.52
CA ASP A 66 -4.33 -8.68 -10.38
C ASP A 66 -3.82 -8.11 -9.04
N VAL A 67 -4.41 -7.01 -8.55
CA VAL A 67 -4.10 -6.39 -7.24
C VAL A 67 -4.62 -7.24 -6.09
N VAL A 68 -5.82 -7.79 -6.21
CA VAL A 68 -6.37 -8.64 -5.14
C VAL A 68 -5.54 -9.91 -4.95
N GLN A 69 -5.04 -10.50 -6.04
CA GLN A 69 -4.26 -11.74 -5.97
C GLN A 69 -2.86 -11.54 -5.40
N SER A 70 -2.18 -10.45 -5.75
CA SER A 70 -0.78 -10.21 -5.40
C SER A 70 -0.59 -9.37 -4.12
N ALA A 71 -1.52 -8.47 -3.83
CA ALA A 71 -1.36 -7.45 -2.79
C ALA A 71 -2.46 -7.49 -1.72
N SER A 72 -3.25 -8.56 -1.62
CA SER A 72 -4.22 -8.69 -0.50
C SER A 72 -3.51 -8.87 0.84
N PRO A 73 -4.13 -8.52 1.98
CA PRO A 73 -3.58 -8.78 3.30
C PRO A 73 -3.22 -10.25 3.54
N VAL A 74 -3.96 -11.18 2.92
CA VAL A 74 -3.65 -12.61 2.95
C VAL A 74 -2.36 -12.90 2.19
N ALA A 75 -2.22 -12.41 0.96
CA ALA A 75 -0.99 -12.55 0.16
C ALA A 75 0.23 -11.89 0.83
N LEU A 76 0.02 -10.78 1.52
CA LEU A 76 1.05 -10.09 2.32
C LEU A 76 1.39 -10.83 3.63
N GLY A 77 0.81 -12.00 3.89
CA GLY A 77 1.13 -12.84 5.03
C GLY A 77 0.66 -12.28 6.37
N TYR A 78 -0.37 -11.43 6.39
CA TYR A 78 -1.05 -11.06 7.64
C TYR A 78 -1.93 -12.21 8.20
N ALA A 79 -1.97 -13.35 7.49
CA ALA A 79 -2.63 -14.59 7.89
C ALA A 79 -1.60 -15.73 8.03
N ASN A 80 -0.80 -15.70 9.09
CA ASN A 80 -0.39 -16.90 9.85
C ASN A 80 0.51 -16.47 11.00
N GLY A 81 0.00 -16.60 12.22
CA GLY A 81 0.81 -16.60 13.43
C GLY A 81 1.62 -17.89 13.46
N GLY A 82 2.90 -17.77 13.13
CA GLY A 82 3.91 -18.82 13.29
C GLY A 82 5.14 -18.21 13.94
N GLY A 83 4.96 -17.59 15.09
CA GLY A 83 6.00 -16.94 15.86
C GLY A 83 5.38 -16.36 17.12
N SER A 84 5.70 -16.98 18.24
CA SER A 84 5.36 -16.53 19.59
C SER A 84 5.64 -15.04 19.74
N ASP A 85 4.58 -14.24 19.85
CA ASP A 85 4.43 -13.10 20.77
C ASP A 85 3.15 -12.33 20.41
N ALA A 86 2.09 -12.59 21.18
CA ALA A 86 0.97 -11.70 21.54
C ALA A 86 0.53 -10.55 20.59
N ASP A 87 0.43 -10.75 19.28
CA ASP A 87 -0.07 -9.72 18.35
C ASP A 87 -1.55 -9.95 17.96
N GLY A 88 -2.45 -9.59 18.89
CA GLY A 88 -3.91 -9.74 18.79
C GLY A 88 -4.65 -8.93 17.71
N ASN A 89 -3.96 -8.43 16.68
CA ASN A 89 -4.58 -7.58 15.64
C ASN A 89 -4.82 -8.29 14.29
N GLY A 90 -4.26 -9.49 14.08
CA GLY A 90 -4.52 -10.30 12.88
C GLY A 90 -5.93 -10.91 12.87
N GLY A 91 -6.37 -11.43 14.03
CA GLY A 91 -7.65 -12.12 14.17
C GLY A 91 -8.88 -11.24 13.95
N LEU A 92 -8.84 -9.96 14.35
CA LEU A 92 -9.99 -9.06 14.18
C LEU A 92 -10.20 -8.64 12.72
N VAL A 93 -9.10 -8.40 11.98
CA VAL A 93 -9.17 -8.10 10.54
C VAL A 93 -9.64 -9.33 9.76
N GLN A 94 -9.19 -10.53 10.15
CA GLN A 94 -9.67 -11.78 9.59
C GLN A 94 -11.15 -12.00 9.88
N MET A 95 -11.61 -11.77 11.11
CA MET A 95 -13.01 -11.88 11.49
C MET A 95 -13.89 -10.91 10.68
N LEU A 96 -13.46 -9.66 10.51
CA LEU A 96 -14.17 -8.68 9.68
C LEU A 96 -14.19 -9.07 8.20
N GLN A 97 -13.10 -9.65 7.69
CA GLN A 97 -13.03 -10.13 6.31
C GLN A 97 -13.91 -11.37 6.08
N GLU A 98 -13.95 -12.29 7.04
CA GLU A 98 -14.84 -13.47 7.06
C GLU A 98 -16.31 -13.04 7.15
N GLU A 99 -16.62 -12.04 7.98
CA GLU A 99 -17.97 -11.49 8.12
C GLU A 99 -18.44 -10.80 6.83
N GLN A 100 -17.55 -10.11 6.12
CA GLN A 100 -17.86 -9.57 4.79
C GLN A 100 -18.07 -10.68 3.75
N ARG A 101 -17.26 -11.75 3.74
CA ARG A 101 -17.49 -12.90 2.83
C ARG A 101 -18.81 -13.61 3.11
N ARG A 102 -19.23 -13.71 4.37
CA ARG A 102 -20.52 -14.31 4.76
C ARG A 102 -21.73 -13.47 4.35
N LYS A 103 -21.57 -12.15 4.17
CA LYS A 103 -22.63 -11.24 3.72
C LYS A 103 -22.77 -11.18 2.19
N GLN A 104 -21.92 -11.85 1.42
CA GLN A 104 -22.03 -11.89 -0.04
C GLN A 104 -22.96 -13.04 -0.50
N PRO A 105 -24.03 -12.76 -1.25
CA PRO A 105 -24.77 -13.81 -1.94
C PRO A 105 -23.91 -14.41 -3.06
N LYS A 106 -23.82 -15.75 -3.10
CA LYS A 106 -23.15 -16.50 -4.18
C LYS A 106 -23.79 -16.13 -5.52
N LYS A 107 -23.00 -15.53 -6.42
CA LYS A 107 -23.44 -15.15 -7.77
C LYS A 107 -23.77 -16.43 -8.56
N ALA A 108 -25.06 -16.68 -8.75
CA ALA A 108 -25.56 -17.73 -9.63
C ALA A 108 -25.32 -17.36 -11.11
N ALA A 109 -25.15 -18.39 -11.93
CA ALA A 109 -24.77 -18.34 -13.34
C ALA A 109 -25.68 -17.43 -14.19
N ALA A 110 -25.05 -16.78 -15.17
CA ALA A 110 -25.69 -15.88 -16.12
C ALA A 110 -26.72 -16.61 -17.02
N VAL A 111 -27.92 -16.03 -17.11
CA VAL A 111 -28.92 -16.35 -18.15
C VAL A 111 -28.81 -15.30 -19.25
N SER A 112 -28.61 -15.80 -20.46
CA SER A 112 -28.54 -15.08 -21.74
C SER A 112 -29.92 -14.56 -22.17
N GLY A 113 -30.00 -13.33 -22.71
CA GLY A 113 -31.24 -12.83 -23.30
C GLY A 113 -31.13 -11.44 -23.96
N ASN A 114 -30.96 -11.45 -25.29
CA ASN A 114 -31.32 -10.46 -26.32
C ASN A 114 -31.04 -8.95 -26.10
N GLU A 115 -30.03 -8.44 -26.83
CA GLU A 115 -29.82 -7.02 -27.07
C GLU A 115 -30.52 -6.56 -28.36
N SER A 116 -31.28 -5.46 -28.27
CA SER A 116 -31.70 -4.64 -29.41
C SER A 116 -30.96 -3.29 -29.37
N PRO A 117 -30.70 -2.64 -30.51
CA PRO A 117 -29.62 -1.67 -30.64
C PRO A 117 -30.12 -0.23 -30.49
N SER A 118 -29.85 0.42 -29.35
CA SER A 118 -30.00 1.88 -29.20
C SER A 118 -29.18 2.45 -28.02
N THR A 119 -27.91 2.04 -27.88
CA THR A 119 -27.16 2.24 -26.61
C THR A 119 -25.68 2.58 -26.77
N THR A 120 -25.23 3.22 -27.85
CA THR A 120 -23.78 3.44 -28.08
C THR A 120 -23.18 4.62 -27.29
N THR A 121 -23.96 5.63 -26.89
CA THR A 121 -23.43 6.81 -26.15
C THR A 121 -23.54 6.69 -24.63
N ALA A 122 -24.57 6.02 -24.10
CA ALA A 122 -24.75 5.82 -22.66
C ALA A 122 -23.76 4.79 -22.06
N THR A 123 -23.32 3.82 -22.87
CA THR A 123 -22.36 2.78 -22.50
C THR A 123 -20.95 3.34 -22.34
N ALA A 124 -20.50 4.18 -23.28
CA ALA A 124 -19.18 4.83 -23.21
C ALA A 124 -19.01 5.75 -21.99
N SER A 125 -20.06 6.50 -21.61
CA SER A 125 -20.03 7.34 -20.40
C SER A 125 -20.00 6.53 -19.11
N ALA A 126 -20.66 5.37 -19.08
CA ALA A 126 -20.67 4.49 -17.90
C ALA A 126 -19.34 3.74 -17.73
N GLU A 127 -18.73 3.33 -18.84
CA GLU A 127 -17.41 2.69 -18.87
C GLU A 127 -16.30 3.64 -18.40
N ALA A 128 -16.33 4.90 -18.85
CA ALA A 128 -15.40 5.93 -18.40
C ALA A 128 -15.50 6.19 -16.88
N ALA A 129 -16.71 6.29 -16.33
CA ALA A 129 -16.92 6.49 -14.89
C ALA A 129 -16.43 5.30 -14.04
N LEU A 130 -16.58 4.07 -14.54
CA LEU A 130 -16.08 2.87 -13.88
C LEU A 130 -14.53 2.85 -13.84
N LEU A 131 -13.90 3.23 -14.95
CA LEU A 131 -12.45 3.30 -15.07
C LEU A 131 -11.87 4.38 -14.14
N GLU A 132 -12.53 5.53 -14.06
CA GLU A 132 -12.17 6.60 -13.13
C GLU A 132 -12.27 6.15 -11.67
N LEU A 133 -13.37 5.50 -11.29
CA LEU A 133 -13.53 4.91 -9.95
C LEU A 133 -12.41 3.90 -9.65
N GLN A 134 -12.09 3.02 -10.60
CA GLN A 134 -11.04 2.03 -10.44
C GLN A 134 -9.66 2.68 -10.26
N ALA A 135 -9.37 3.76 -10.99
CA ALA A 135 -8.14 4.54 -10.82
C ALA A 135 -8.06 5.16 -9.42
N GLN A 136 -9.14 5.78 -8.93
CA GLN A 136 -9.20 6.38 -7.59
C GLN A 136 -9.00 5.34 -6.48
N VAL A 137 -9.68 4.20 -6.59
CA VAL A 137 -9.55 3.06 -5.65
C VAL A 137 -8.12 2.52 -5.63
N THR A 138 -7.53 2.30 -6.80
CA THR A 138 -6.17 1.74 -6.93
C THR A 138 -5.13 2.71 -6.37
N GLN A 139 -5.25 4.01 -6.67
CA GLN A 139 -4.38 5.05 -6.12
C GLN A 139 -4.49 5.16 -4.60
N LEU A 140 -5.73 5.12 -4.08
CA LEU A 140 -5.96 5.16 -2.63
C LEU A 140 -5.31 3.95 -1.94
N TYR A 141 -5.42 2.78 -2.54
CA TYR A 141 -4.81 1.57 -2.01
C TYR A 141 -3.27 1.61 -2.06
N ALA A 142 -2.69 2.00 -3.20
CA ALA A 142 -1.23 2.13 -3.36
C ALA A 142 -0.62 3.11 -2.35
N THR A 143 -1.25 4.28 -2.17
CA THR A 143 -0.78 5.26 -1.17
C THR A 143 -0.92 4.75 0.27
N THR A 144 -1.96 3.97 0.55
CA THR A 144 -2.17 3.36 1.88
C THR A 144 -1.13 2.28 2.17
N LEU A 145 -0.82 1.42 1.21
CA LEU A 145 0.24 0.42 1.35
C LEU A 145 1.58 1.08 1.65
N ASN A 146 1.92 2.16 0.96
CA ASN A 146 3.15 2.91 1.21
C ASN A 146 3.18 3.47 2.66
N ASN A 147 2.07 3.99 3.17
CA ASN A 147 1.97 4.44 4.57
C ASN A 147 2.00 3.28 5.59
N LEU A 148 1.48 2.11 5.21
CA LEU A 148 1.55 0.90 6.01
C LEU A 148 2.98 0.41 6.18
N VAL A 149 3.86 0.57 5.17
CA VAL A 149 5.31 0.31 5.32
C VAL A 149 5.88 1.12 6.48
N LEU A 150 5.60 2.43 6.52
CA LEU A 150 6.10 3.31 7.59
C LEU A 150 5.54 2.92 8.96
N ALA A 151 4.26 2.54 9.04
CA ALA A 151 3.68 2.04 10.28
C ALA A 151 4.36 0.75 10.75
N ASN A 152 4.61 -0.20 9.84
CA ASN A 152 5.31 -1.46 10.13
C ASN A 152 6.77 -1.22 10.57
N MET A 153 7.49 -0.30 9.93
CA MET A 153 8.83 0.11 10.36
C MET A 153 8.83 0.64 11.80
N LYS A 154 7.86 1.50 12.15
CA LYS A 154 7.72 2.03 13.53
C LYS A 154 7.34 0.94 14.55
N LEU A 155 6.79 -0.19 14.09
CA LEU A 155 6.46 -1.34 14.93
C LEU A 155 7.60 -2.37 15.00
N GLY A 156 8.71 -2.17 14.29
CA GLY A 156 9.77 -3.17 14.16
C GLY A 156 9.42 -4.37 13.28
N ARG A 157 8.28 -4.30 12.56
CA ARG A 157 7.76 -5.35 11.67
C ARG A 157 8.34 -5.21 10.27
N TYR A 158 9.66 -5.36 10.16
CA TYR A 158 10.39 -5.03 8.93
C TYR A 158 10.04 -5.95 7.77
N GLN A 159 9.79 -7.23 8.01
CA GLN A 159 9.37 -8.20 6.99
C GLN A 159 8.03 -7.80 6.34
N GLU A 160 7.04 -7.41 7.15
CA GLU A 160 5.75 -6.91 6.67
C GLU A 160 5.90 -5.57 5.93
N GLY A 161 6.83 -4.73 6.38
CA GLY A 161 7.25 -3.52 5.69
C GLY A 161 7.75 -3.80 4.28
N VAL A 162 8.68 -4.76 4.13
CA VAL A 162 9.20 -5.21 2.82
C VAL A 162 8.07 -5.68 1.92
N LYS A 163 7.20 -6.59 2.41
CA LYS A 163 6.08 -7.11 1.61
C LYS A 163 5.17 -6.00 1.08
N CYS A 164 4.81 -5.03 1.93
CA CYS A 164 3.96 -3.91 1.52
C CYS A 164 4.65 -3.02 0.49
N ALA A 165 5.95 -2.73 0.65
CA ALA A 165 6.70 -1.90 -0.27
C ALA A 165 6.90 -2.60 -1.63
N THR A 166 7.26 -3.88 -1.60
CA THR A 166 7.40 -4.75 -2.78
C THR A 166 6.10 -4.80 -3.57
N ALA A 167 4.95 -5.00 -2.92
CA ALA A 167 3.66 -5.01 -3.62
C ALA A 167 3.42 -3.70 -4.40
N VAL A 168 3.75 -2.54 -3.82
CA VAL A 168 3.59 -1.24 -4.50
C VAL A 168 4.59 -1.03 -5.63
N LEU A 169 5.82 -1.51 -5.47
CA LEU A 169 6.91 -1.29 -6.43
C LEU A 169 6.88 -2.25 -7.62
N GLU A 170 6.50 -3.51 -7.37
CA GLU A 170 6.60 -4.58 -8.36
C GLU A 170 5.28 -4.85 -9.07
N GLN A 171 4.15 -4.46 -8.49
CA GLN A 171 2.88 -4.56 -9.19
C GLN A 171 2.67 -3.37 -10.13
N PRO A 172 2.58 -3.57 -11.46
CA PRO A 172 2.50 -2.46 -12.43
C PRO A 172 1.31 -1.54 -12.19
N THR A 173 0.15 -2.11 -11.88
CA THR A 173 -1.11 -1.40 -11.62
C THR A 173 -0.99 -0.46 -10.41
N LEU A 174 -0.38 -0.92 -9.33
CA LEU A 174 -0.14 -0.10 -8.14
C LEU A 174 0.95 0.94 -8.37
N ARG A 175 2.02 0.56 -9.06
CA ARG A 175 3.14 1.44 -9.40
C ARG A 175 2.66 2.62 -10.24
N ALA A 176 1.90 2.36 -11.30
CA ALA A 176 1.33 3.38 -12.18
C ALA A 176 0.36 4.30 -11.44
N ALA A 177 -0.52 3.76 -10.59
CA ALA A 177 -1.44 4.56 -9.79
C ALA A 177 -0.71 5.46 -8.78
N LEU A 178 0.42 4.98 -8.23
CA LEU A 178 1.26 5.75 -7.32
C LEU A 178 1.95 6.93 -8.03
N ASP A 179 2.43 6.72 -9.26
CA ASP A 179 3.09 7.74 -10.08
C ASP A 179 2.08 8.78 -10.61
N ALA A 180 0.88 8.35 -11.03
CA ALA A 180 -0.20 9.25 -11.44
C ALA A 180 -0.57 10.25 -10.32
N GLY A 181 -0.59 9.80 -9.06
CA GLY A 181 -0.81 10.67 -7.92
C GLY A 181 0.35 11.63 -7.61
N ALA A 182 1.56 11.35 -8.11
CA ALA A 182 2.76 12.15 -7.88
C ALA A 182 2.90 13.31 -8.88
N GLN A 183 2.36 13.18 -10.10
CA GLN A 183 2.45 14.17 -11.19
C GLN A 183 1.90 15.56 -10.81
N SER A 184 1.11 15.67 -9.73
CA SER A 184 0.59 16.93 -9.21
C SER A 184 1.58 17.72 -8.34
N ARG A 185 2.74 17.18 -7.92
CA ARG A 185 3.69 17.89 -7.05
C ARG A 185 5.09 17.93 -7.67
N ALA A 186 5.59 19.13 -7.92
CA ALA A 186 7.01 19.34 -8.18
C ALA A 186 7.80 18.91 -6.93
N SER A 187 8.66 17.92 -7.10
CA SER A 187 9.47 17.34 -6.04
C SER A 187 10.94 17.63 -6.33
N ALA A 188 11.67 18.20 -5.37
CA ALA A 188 13.08 18.54 -5.54
C ALA A 188 13.96 17.28 -5.72
N HIS A 189 13.61 16.20 -5.02
CA HIS A 189 14.32 14.92 -5.10
C HIS A 189 13.39 13.78 -5.53
N PHE A 190 13.93 12.79 -6.24
CA PHE A 190 13.17 11.59 -6.59
C PHE A 190 12.73 10.82 -5.34
N SER A 191 13.54 10.82 -4.29
CA SER A 191 13.23 10.20 -3.00
C SER A 191 12.00 10.78 -2.31
N ASP A 192 11.60 12.01 -2.64
CA ASP A 192 10.39 12.65 -2.13
C ASP A 192 9.12 12.23 -2.88
N THR A 193 9.26 11.63 -4.06
CA THR A 193 8.13 11.04 -4.78
C THR A 193 7.58 9.85 -3.98
N PRO A 194 6.29 9.49 -4.15
CA PRO A 194 5.74 8.28 -3.56
C PRO A 194 6.57 7.02 -3.86
N ALA A 195 7.08 6.89 -5.09
CA ALA A 195 7.95 5.82 -5.53
C ALA A 195 9.27 5.78 -4.76
N GLY A 196 9.95 6.92 -4.71
CA GLY A 196 11.21 7.09 -3.99
C GLY A 196 11.04 6.81 -2.50
N LYS A 197 9.91 7.25 -1.91
CA LYS A 197 9.56 6.94 -0.52
C LYS A 197 9.37 5.44 -0.30
N ALA A 198 8.73 4.72 -1.22
CA ALA A 198 8.57 3.28 -1.11
C ALA A 198 9.93 2.56 -1.16
N LEU A 199 10.82 2.95 -2.08
CA LEU A 199 12.19 2.44 -2.17
C LEU A 199 13.01 2.74 -0.90
N LEU A 200 13.00 3.97 -0.41
CA LEU A 200 13.70 4.35 0.82
C LEU A 200 13.23 3.53 2.02
N ARG A 201 11.91 3.35 2.15
CA ARG A 201 11.33 2.57 3.25
C ARG A 201 11.68 1.10 3.14
N ARG A 202 11.67 0.52 1.93
CA ARG A 202 12.07 -0.88 1.69
C ARG A 202 13.55 -1.11 1.96
N ALA A 203 14.43 -0.24 1.46
CA ALA A 203 15.85 -0.24 1.76
C ALA A 203 16.11 -0.15 3.27
N THR A 204 15.38 0.71 3.97
CA THR A 204 15.49 0.81 5.44
C THR A 204 15.09 -0.49 6.14
N CYS A 205 14.05 -1.17 5.65
CA CYS A 205 13.66 -2.48 6.18
C CYS A 205 14.76 -3.53 5.95
N TYR A 206 15.34 -3.59 4.75
CA TYR A 206 16.45 -4.50 4.45
C TYR A 206 17.68 -4.24 5.32
N VAL A 207 18.05 -2.97 5.55
CA VAL A 207 19.12 -2.61 6.51
C VAL A 207 18.82 -3.15 7.90
N LYS A 208 17.58 -3.07 8.36
CA LYS A 208 17.16 -3.59 9.68
C LYS A 208 17.12 -5.12 9.76
N LEU A 209 16.98 -5.78 8.62
CA LEU A 209 17.02 -7.24 8.48
C LEU A 209 18.43 -7.77 8.18
N SER A 210 19.43 -6.89 8.05
CA SER A 210 20.78 -7.23 7.60
C SER A 210 20.85 -7.83 6.19
N ASP A 211 19.84 -7.57 5.36
CA ASP A 211 19.81 -7.95 3.94
C ASP A 211 20.54 -6.91 3.08
N TRP A 212 21.86 -6.83 3.26
CA TRP A 212 22.69 -5.76 2.70
C TRP A 212 22.60 -5.63 1.18
N ALA A 213 22.58 -6.76 0.46
CA ALA A 213 22.52 -6.78 -1.00
C ALA A 213 21.22 -6.18 -1.55
N LEU A 214 20.08 -6.49 -0.92
CA LEU A 214 18.78 -5.96 -1.33
C LEU A 214 18.63 -4.49 -0.96
N ALA A 215 19.17 -4.06 0.19
CA ALA A 215 19.26 -2.65 0.54
C ALA A 215 20.07 -1.85 -0.49
N GLU A 216 21.22 -2.39 -0.91
CA GLU A 216 22.08 -1.78 -1.94
C GLU A 216 21.37 -1.66 -3.28
N ALA A 217 20.61 -2.69 -3.70
CA ALA A 217 19.85 -2.65 -4.95
C ALA A 217 18.86 -1.47 -4.96
N ASP A 218 18.07 -1.29 -3.89
CA ASP A 218 17.12 -0.18 -3.77
C ASP A 218 17.85 1.19 -3.72
N ILE A 219 19.00 1.28 -3.03
CA ILE A 219 19.85 2.49 -3.00
C ILE A 219 20.39 2.81 -4.41
N CYS A 220 20.85 1.81 -5.16
CA CYS A 220 21.32 1.98 -6.53
C CYS A 220 20.20 2.50 -7.44
N THR A 221 18.97 1.99 -7.30
CA THR A 221 17.80 2.53 -8.03
C THR A 221 17.55 4.00 -7.68
N LEU A 222 17.61 4.38 -6.41
CA LEU A 222 17.45 5.77 -5.97
C LEU A 222 18.53 6.70 -6.54
N LYS A 223 19.80 6.26 -6.53
CA LYS A 223 20.93 7.01 -7.09
C LYS A 223 20.81 7.18 -8.61
N ALA A 224 20.47 6.11 -9.32
CA ALA A 224 20.29 6.14 -10.78
C ALA A 224 19.15 7.09 -11.18
N ALA A 225 18.03 7.08 -10.45
CA ALA A 225 16.91 7.98 -10.69
C ALA A 225 17.27 9.45 -10.42
N ALA A 226 18.06 9.73 -9.37
CA ALA A 226 18.56 11.07 -9.10
C ALA A 226 19.50 11.58 -10.21
N ALA A 227 20.41 10.72 -10.69
CA ALA A 227 21.32 11.05 -11.77
C ALA A 227 20.58 11.35 -13.08
N ALA A 228 19.55 10.56 -13.42
CA ALA A 228 18.71 10.79 -14.59
C ALA A 228 17.97 12.15 -14.53
N ALA A 229 17.54 12.58 -13.34
CA ALA A 229 16.89 13.88 -13.16
C ALA A 229 17.86 15.06 -13.31
N SER A 230 19.13 14.89 -12.94
CA SER A 230 20.18 15.93 -13.09
C SER A 230 20.79 16.03 -14.49
N GLY A 231 20.68 14.99 -15.33
CA GLY A 231 21.36 14.87 -16.62
C GLY A 231 20.66 15.49 -17.84
N GLY A 232 19.58 16.26 -17.66
CA GLY A 232 18.80 16.88 -18.75
C GLY A 232 19.29 18.25 -19.25
N GLY A 233 20.39 18.79 -18.70
CA GLY A 233 20.94 20.09 -19.07
C GLY A 233 22.37 19.97 -19.57
N ALA A 234 22.66 20.58 -20.73
CA ALA A 234 23.97 20.63 -21.36
C ALA A 234 25.08 21.08 -20.40
N ALA A 235 26.28 20.57 -20.68
CA ALA A 235 27.53 20.80 -19.96
C ALA A 235 27.73 22.24 -19.48
N HIS A 236 27.82 22.44 -18.17
CA HIS A 236 28.54 23.55 -17.54
C HIS A 236 29.45 22.99 -16.44
N PRO A 237 30.78 23.18 -16.53
CA PRO A 237 31.72 22.68 -15.54
C PRO A 237 31.94 23.74 -14.46
N ALA A 238 31.11 23.74 -13.42
CA ALA A 238 31.43 24.28 -12.09
C ALA A 238 30.20 24.22 -11.17
N GLY A 239 30.20 23.30 -10.19
CA GLY A 239 29.47 23.50 -8.93
C GLY A 239 28.00 23.02 -8.83
N GLY A 240 27.67 21.80 -9.27
CA GLY A 240 26.31 21.24 -9.12
C GLY A 240 26.21 19.76 -8.73
N SER A 241 27.23 19.20 -8.06
CA SER A 241 27.35 17.74 -7.80
C SER A 241 26.57 17.22 -6.58
N ASP A 242 26.16 18.03 -5.60
CA ASP A 242 26.13 17.52 -4.22
C ASP A 242 24.80 17.62 -3.46
N ALA A 243 23.71 17.11 -4.01
CA ALA A 243 22.52 16.87 -3.18
C ALA A 243 21.89 15.50 -3.45
N LEU A 244 22.69 14.45 -3.34
CA LEU A 244 22.14 13.15 -2.96
C LEU A 244 21.35 13.33 -1.68
N ASP A 245 20.09 12.92 -1.68
CA ASP A 245 19.22 13.01 -0.53
C ASP A 245 19.94 12.44 0.71
N ALA A 246 19.94 13.22 1.80
CA ALA A 246 20.54 12.85 3.07
C ALA A 246 20.08 11.46 3.53
N ALA A 247 18.84 11.06 3.25
CA ALA A 247 18.34 9.72 3.56
C ALA A 247 19.06 8.62 2.78
N VAL A 248 19.38 8.86 1.50
CA VAL A 248 20.12 7.91 0.65
C VAL A 248 21.58 7.79 1.10
N LEU A 249 22.19 8.89 1.51
CA LEU A 249 23.55 8.90 2.08
C LEU A 249 23.60 8.14 3.41
N GLN A 250 22.65 8.39 4.30
CA GLN A 250 22.54 7.67 5.58
C GLN A 250 22.36 6.16 5.38
N LEU A 251 21.51 5.74 4.43
CA LEU A 251 21.35 4.33 4.10
C LEU A 251 22.62 3.72 3.52
N THR A 252 23.31 4.42 2.62
CA THR A 252 24.60 3.97 2.05
C THR A 252 25.61 3.70 3.17
N HIS A 253 25.74 4.65 4.11
CA HIS A 253 26.65 4.51 5.24
C HIS A 253 26.24 3.37 6.19
N ALA A 254 24.94 3.20 6.45
CA ALA A 254 24.43 2.11 7.29
C ALA A 254 24.76 0.71 6.71
N VAL A 255 24.64 0.54 5.39
CA VAL A 255 24.99 -0.71 4.70
C VAL A 255 26.49 -1.00 4.83
N GLU A 256 27.34 0.00 4.60
CA GLU A 256 28.80 -0.15 4.69
C GLU A 256 29.23 -0.54 6.12
N GLN A 257 28.70 0.17 7.13
CA GLN A 257 28.97 -0.15 8.53
C GLN A 257 28.49 -1.56 8.91
N GLY A 258 27.31 -1.97 8.42
CA GLY A 258 26.75 -3.31 8.64
C GLY A 258 27.67 -4.42 8.10
N ARG A 259 28.13 -4.28 6.86
CA ARG A 259 29.07 -5.24 6.24
C ARG A 259 30.39 -5.32 6.99
N GLN A 260 30.97 -4.17 7.36
CA GLN A 260 32.22 -4.15 8.13
C GLN A 260 32.06 -4.85 9.49
N ALA A 261 30.92 -4.67 10.15
CA ALA A 261 30.63 -5.32 11.42
C ALA A 261 30.49 -6.84 11.28
N GLU A 262 29.87 -7.35 10.21
CA GLU A 262 29.79 -8.78 9.93
C GLU A 262 31.15 -9.41 9.67
N VAL A 263 31.97 -8.78 8.82
CA VAL A 263 33.35 -9.23 8.55
C VAL A 263 34.18 -9.23 9.84
N ALA A 264 34.04 -8.21 10.68
CA ALA A 264 34.73 -8.15 11.97
C ALA A 264 34.26 -9.26 12.92
N LYS A 265 32.96 -9.57 12.94
CA LYS A 265 32.38 -10.68 13.73
C LYS A 265 32.90 -12.03 13.24
N GLU A 266 32.92 -12.27 11.94
CA GLU A 266 33.44 -13.49 11.32
C GLU A 266 34.93 -13.69 11.65
N LYS A 267 35.76 -12.66 11.46
CA LYS A 267 37.19 -12.69 11.84
C LYS A 267 37.38 -13.03 13.32
N ARG A 268 36.56 -12.45 14.21
CA ARG A 268 36.61 -12.76 15.65
C ARG A 268 36.20 -14.20 15.94
N MET A 269 35.19 -14.71 15.25
CA MET A 269 34.72 -16.08 15.39
C MET A 269 35.78 -17.08 14.92
N MET A 270 36.40 -16.86 13.75
CA MET A 270 37.49 -17.69 13.25
C MET A 270 38.66 -17.74 14.23
N ARG A 271 39.10 -16.60 14.77
CA ARG A 271 40.18 -16.56 15.77
C ARG A 271 39.87 -17.39 17.02
N ARG A 272 38.59 -17.48 17.43
CA ARG A 272 38.18 -18.30 18.58
C ARG A 272 38.07 -19.78 18.25
N MET A 273 37.82 -20.14 16.99
CA MET A 273 37.75 -21.54 16.57
C MET A 273 39.13 -22.18 16.38
N PHE A 274 40.15 -21.37 16.13
CA PHE A 274 41.53 -21.81 15.87
C PHE A 274 42.54 -21.46 16.98
N ALA A 275 42.06 -20.99 18.14
CA ALA A 275 42.87 -20.75 19.35
C ALA A 275 42.54 -21.81 20.40
#